data_AF-A0A1F3C8R0-F1
#
_entry.id   AF-A0A1F3C8R0-F1
#
_cell.length_a   1.000
_cell.length_b   1.000
_cell.length_c   1.000
_cell.angle_alpha   90.00
_cell.angle_beta   90.00
_cell.angle_gamma   90.00
#
_symmetry.space_group_name_H-M   'P 1'
#
loop_
_entity.id
_entity.type
_entity.pdbx_description
1 polymer ?
#
loop_
_entity_poly.entity_id
_entity_poly.type
_entity_poly.pdbx_seq_one_letter_code
_entity_poly.pdbx_strand_id
1 'polypeptide(L)'
;MVKATRAELFHRIAEQESAAARRRAVELGLADAVAFRNVDFESHGAALAECGGERTPALWDGTRLHVGLDAVLAALQGLASMPLS
;
A
#
# COMPACT_ATOMS: atom_id res chain seq x y z
N MET A 1 5.93 -10.81 15.92
CA MET A 1 6.14 -9.36 15.69
C MET A 1 4.83 -8.79 15.17
N VAL A 2 4.23 -7.82 15.87
CA VAL A 2 3.07 -7.09 15.35
C VAL A 2 3.63 -6.05 14.39
N LYS A 3 3.30 -6.16 13.10
CA LYS A 3 3.73 -5.19 12.09
C LYS A 3 3.15 -3.81 12.44
N ALA A 4 3.80 -2.73 12.01
CA ALA A 4 3.34 -1.37 12.28
C ALA A 4 1.84 -1.23 11.98
N THR A 5 1.09 -0.61 12.90
CA THR A 5 -0.36 -0.36 12.82
C THR A 5 -0.76 0.58 11.68
N ARG A 6 0.19 1.06 10.89
CA ARG A 6 0.00 2.02 9.81
C ARG A 6 0.01 1.31 8.46
N ALA A 7 -0.92 1.67 7.58
CA ALA A 7 -1.02 1.09 6.25
C ALA A 7 0.23 1.38 5.39
N GLU A 8 0.59 0.45 4.50
CA GLU A 8 1.81 0.53 3.69
C GLU A 8 1.50 0.17 2.23
N LEU A 9 1.78 1.10 1.31
CA LEU A 9 1.62 0.90 -0.13
C LEU A 9 2.96 0.58 -0.76
N PHE A 10 3.13 -0.67 -1.17
CA PHE A 10 4.25 -1.17 -1.95
C PHE A 10 4.02 -0.89 -3.43
N HIS A 11 5.00 -0.25 -4.07
CA HIS A 11 4.87 0.21 -5.44
C HIS A 11 6.22 0.18 -6.18
N ARG A 12 6.20 0.26 -7.51
CA ARG A 12 7.38 0.55 -8.34
C ARG A 12 7.20 1.89 -9.06
N ILE A 13 8.28 2.64 -9.24
CA ILE A 13 8.19 3.96 -9.89
C ILE A 13 7.76 3.81 -11.37
N ALA A 14 8.36 2.86 -12.07
CA ALA A 14 8.15 2.63 -13.51
C ALA A 14 6.83 1.92 -13.86
N GLU A 15 6.04 1.48 -12.87
CA GLU A 15 4.83 0.71 -13.10
C GLU A 15 3.58 1.61 -13.11
N GLN A 16 2.78 1.50 -14.18
CA GLN A 16 1.59 2.33 -14.40
C GLN A 16 0.52 2.10 -13.32
N GLU A 17 0.26 0.85 -12.95
CA GLU A 17 -0.69 0.50 -11.89
C GLU A 17 -0.23 1.06 -10.53
N SER A 18 1.05 0.95 -10.22
CA SER A 18 1.65 1.61 -9.05
C SER A 18 1.48 3.12 -9.08
N ALA A 19 1.61 3.78 -10.24
CA ALA A 19 1.34 5.21 -10.35
C ALA A 19 -0.15 5.55 -10.10
N ALA A 20 -1.08 4.71 -10.58
CA ALA A 20 -2.51 4.87 -10.31
C ALA A 20 -2.83 4.71 -8.81
N ALA A 21 -2.31 3.68 -8.15
CA ALA A 21 -2.51 3.45 -6.72
C ALA A 21 -1.98 4.62 -5.87
N ARG A 22 -0.79 5.15 -6.19
CA ARG A 22 -0.21 6.29 -5.49
C ARG A 22 -1.05 7.56 -5.64
N ARG A 23 -1.50 7.86 -6.86
CA ARG A 23 -2.40 8.99 -7.13
C ARG A 23 -3.69 8.86 -6.32
N ARG A 24 -4.29 7.67 -6.30
CA ARG A 24 -5.53 7.45 -5.55
C ARG A 24 -5.35 7.67 -4.05
N ALA A 25 -4.26 7.19 -3.47
CA ALA A 25 -3.98 7.40 -2.05
C ALA A 25 -3.87 8.90 -1.72
N VAL A 26 -3.23 9.69 -2.58
CA VAL A 26 -3.14 11.16 -2.42
C VAL A 26 -4.50 11.83 -2.60
N GLU A 27 -5.28 11.47 -3.62
CA GLU A 27 -6.63 12.00 -3.85
C GLU A 27 -7.59 11.75 -2.67
N LEU A 28 -7.39 10.65 -1.95
CA LEU A 28 -8.13 10.29 -0.75
C LEU A 28 -7.61 10.95 0.54
N GLY A 29 -6.57 11.79 0.45
CA GLY A 29 -5.97 12.44 1.61
C GLY A 29 -5.16 11.50 2.52
N LEU A 30 -4.77 10.32 2.02
CA LEU A 30 -4.09 9.28 2.81
C LEU A 30 -2.56 9.40 2.81
N ALA A 31 -1.98 10.48 2.29
CA ALA A 31 -0.53 10.65 2.18
C ALA A 31 0.19 10.53 3.55
N ASP A 32 -0.43 11.05 4.61
CA ASP A 32 0.10 10.98 5.98
C ASP A 32 -0.38 9.76 6.76
N ALA A 33 -1.27 8.94 6.20
CA ALA A 33 -1.80 7.73 6.82
C ALA A 33 -1.17 6.46 6.22
N VAL A 34 -0.74 6.50 4.95
CA VAL A 34 -0.15 5.37 4.23
C VAL A 34 1.34 5.62 4.03
N ALA A 35 2.19 4.65 4.38
CA ALA A 35 3.61 4.69 4.07
C ALA A 35 3.85 4.21 2.63
N PHE A 36 4.50 5.02 1.80
CA PHE A 36 4.80 4.68 0.40
C PHE A 36 6.16 4.00 0.33
N ARG A 37 6.19 2.74 -0.12
CA ARG A 37 7.39 1.91 -0.17
C ARG A 37 7.72 1.53 -1.61
N ASN A 38 8.72 2.18 -2.18
CA ASN A 38 9.24 1.78 -3.48
C ASN A 38 10.03 0.46 -3.35
N VAL A 39 9.57 -0.62 -3.98
CA VAL A 39 10.19 -1.96 -3.88
C VAL A 39 11.47 -2.09 -4.72
N ASP A 40 11.84 -1.08 -5.51
CA ASP A 40 13.18 -1.02 -6.10
C ASP A 40 14.28 -0.91 -5.02
N PHE A 41 13.92 -0.45 -3.81
CA PHE A 41 14.77 -0.60 -2.64
C PHE A 41 14.62 -2.00 -2.05
N GLU A 42 15.72 -2.71 -1.89
CA GLU A 42 15.76 -4.09 -1.38
C GLU A 42 15.02 -4.24 -0.04
N SER A 43 15.18 -3.29 0.89
CA SER A 43 14.49 -3.31 2.19
C SER A 43 12.96 -3.24 2.07
N HIS A 44 12.43 -2.55 1.06
CA HIS A 44 11.01 -2.51 0.79
C HIS A 44 10.50 -3.76 0.08
N GLY A 45 11.31 -4.34 -0.82
CA GLY A 45 11.02 -5.64 -1.41
C GLY A 45 10.96 -6.75 -0.36
N ALA A 46 11.92 -6.77 0.57
CA ALA A 46 11.92 -7.71 1.71
C ALA A 46 10.68 -7.52 2.59
N ALA A 47 10.32 -6.27 2.92
CA ALA A 47 9.12 -5.97 3.70
C ALA A 47 7.81 -6.40 2.99
N LEU A 48 7.76 -6.37 1.65
CA LEU A 48 6.64 -6.91 0.87
C LEU A 48 6.59 -8.44 0.97
N ALA A 49 7.74 -9.11 0.82
CA ALA A 49 7.85 -10.56 0.95
C ALA A 49 7.46 -11.05 2.35
N GLU A 50 7.82 -10.32 3.40
CA GLU A 50 7.39 -10.58 4.79
C GLU A 50 5.87 -10.50 4.97
N CYS A 51 5.16 -9.74 4.12
CA CYS A 51 3.70 -9.71 4.09
C CYS A 51 3.08 -10.86 3.29
N GLY A 52 3.89 -11.75 2.71
CA GLY A 52 3.45 -12.77 1.76
C GLY A 52 3.16 -12.22 0.35
N GLY A 53 3.72 -11.06 0.00
CA GLY A 53 3.55 -10.43 -1.30
C GLY A 53 4.76 -10.58 -2.22
N GLU A 54 4.51 -10.69 -3.53
CA GLU A 54 5.58 -10.76 -4.55
C GLU A 54 5.37 -9.76 -5.70
N ARG A 55 4.21 -9.10 -5.74
CA ARG A 55 3.79 -8.24 -6.85
C ARG A 55 3.39 -6.86 -6.36
N THR A 56 3.56 -5.88 -7.23
CA THR A 56 3.08 -4.51 -7.05
C THR A 56 1.98 -4.21 -8.07
N PRO A 57 1.11 -3.23 -7.80
CA PRO A 57 0.94 -2.57 -6.51
C PRO A 57 0.39 -3.52 -5.44
N ALA A 58 0.79 -3.31 -4.19
CA ALA A 58 0.22 -4.03 -3.06
C ALA A 58 0.07 -3.13 -1.84
N LEU A 59 -1.01 -3.29 -1.08
CA LEU A 59 -1.30 -2.49 0.11
C LEU A 59 -1.44 -3.41 1.33
N TRP A 60 -0.62 -3.18 2.34
CA TRP A 60 -0.85 -3.71 3.68
C TRP A 60 -1.79 -2.75 4.42
N ASP A 61 -2.95 -3.22 4.87
CA ASP A 61 -3.95 -2.38 5.57
C ASP A 61 -3.78 -2.36 7.10
N GLY A 62 -2.73 -2.99 7.62
CA GLY A 62 -2.53 -3.24 9.05
C GLY A 62 -2.89 -4.66 9.48
N THR A 63 -3.69 -5.39 8.69
CA THR A 63 -4.18 -6.74 9.01
C THR A 63 -3.87 -7.76 7.89
N ARG A 64 -4.02 -7.37 6.63
CA ARG A 64 -3.79 -8.23 5.46
C ARG A 64 -3.20 -7.47 4.28
N LEU A 65 -2.65 -8.22 3.34
CA LEU A 65 -2.10 -7.71 2.09
C LEU A 65 -3.15 -7.79 0.96
N HIS A 66 -3.35 -6.67 0.28
CA HIS A 66 -4.18 -6.56 -0.94
C HIS A 66 -3.24 -6.39 -2.13
N VAL A 67 -3.37 -7.24 -3.16
CA VAL A 67 -2.41 -7.29 -4.27
C VAL A 67 -3.12 -7.04 -5.60
N GLY A 68 -2.52 -6.20 -6.45
CA GLY A 68 -3.07 -5.76 -7.74
C GLY A 68 -3.91 -4.49 -7.61
N LEU A 69 -4.00 -3.74 -8.71
CA LEU A 69 -4.59 -2.40 -8.71
C LEU A 69 -6.00 -2.36 -8.10
N ASP A 70 -6.93 -3.18 -8.57
CA ASP A 70 -8.33 -3.14 -8.14
C ASP A 70 -8.50 -3.38 -6.63
N ALA A 71 -7.79 -4.39 -6.10
CA ALA A 71 -7.82 -4.71 -4.68
C ALA A 71 -7.23 -3.57 -3.84
N VAL A 72 -6.13 -2.97 -4.30
CA VAL A 72 -5.50 -1.82 -3.66
C VAL A 72 -6.42 -0.61 -3.65
N LEU A 73 -7.09 -0.30 -4.77
CA LEU A 73 -8.03 0.83 -4.85
C LEU A 73 -9.22 0.63 -3.89
N ALA A 74 -9.78 -0.58 -3.83
CA ALA A 74 -10.86 -0.90 -2.89
C ALA A 74 -10.42 -0.75 -1.43
N ALA A 75 -9.21 -1.22 -1.09
CA ALA A 75 -8.67 -1.12 0.25
C ALA A 75 -8.38 0.35 0.66
N LEU A 76 -7.82 1.16 -0.24
CA LEU A 76 -7.62 2.60 -0.02
C LEU A 76 -8.95 3.32 0.23
N GLN A 77 -9.99 2.99 -0.54
CA GLN A 77 -11.33 3.55 -0.33
C GLN A 77 -11.90 3.17 1.05
N GLY A 78 -11.67 1.93 1.48
CA GLY A 78 -12.04 1.48 2.82
C GLY A 78 -11.35 2.29 3.92
N LEU A 79 -10.03 2.46 3.82
CA LEU A 79 -9.25 3.26 4.78
C LEU A 79 -9.75 4.71 4.89
N ALA A 80 -10.04 5.34 3.75
CA ALA A 80 -10.56 6.72 3.74
C ALA A 80 -11.97 6.86 4.33
N SER A 81 -12.72 5.76 4.43
CA SER A 81 -14.09 5.75 4.94
C SER A 81 -14.18 5.39 6.43
N MET A 82 -13.05 5.02 7.06
CA MET A 82 -12.99 4.77 8.50
C MET A 82 -12.88 6.11 9.27
N PRO A 83 -13.75 6.38 10.25
CA PRO A 83 -13.61 7.58 11.07
C PRO A 83 -12.31 7.50 11.87
N LEU A 84 -11.49 8.55 11.78
CA LEU A 84 -10.35 8.76 12.68
C LEU A 84 -10.90 8.82 14.11
N SER A 85 -10.67 7.75 14.88
CA SER A 85 -11.04 7.67 16.31
C SER A 85 -10.02 8.39 17.17
#